data_AF-A0A6A8DMJ6-F1
#
_entry.id   AF-A0A6A8DMJ6-F1
#
_cell.length_a   1.000
_cell.length_b   1.000
_cell.length_c   1.000
_cell.angle_alpha   90.00
_cell.angle_beta   90.00
_cell.angle_gamma   90.00
#
_symmetry.space_group_name_H-M   'P 1'
#
loop_
_entity.id
_entity.type
_entity.pdbx_description
1 polymer ?
#
loop_
_entity_poly.entity_id
_entity_poly.type
_entity_poly.pdbx_seq_one_letter_code
_entity_poly.pdbx_strand_id
1 'polypeptide(L)'
;MAQQFLSVEEFNQLLQEWNGEKIKISKHELEDDDSTMMELNSFSFSRDTRRIDDYEPLHALHLKGPGEIQTDENELQPLPSSYYEIPLEDSTLYQYDETKFSLITDRGTYTIEIAPDT
;
A
#
# COMPACT_ATOMS: atom_id res chain seq x y z
N MET A 1 21.22 -7.91 -1.19
CA MET A 1 20.59 -6.64 -0.79
C MET A 1 19.98 -6.86 0.59
N ALA A 2 20.26 -6.00 1.55
CA ALA A 2 19.78 -6.16 2.92
C ALA A 2 18.37 -5.58 3.02
N GLN A 3 17.36 -6.42 3.26
CA GLN A 3 16.04 -5.93 3.66
C GLN A 3 16.16 -5.33 5.06
N GLN A 4 15.85 -4.04 5.18
CA GLN A 4 15.79 -3.36 6.47
C GLN A 4 14.34 -3.31 6.93
N PHE A 5 14.12 -3.66 8.21
CA PHE A 5 12.85 -3.40 8.86
C PHE A 5 12.80 -1.93 9.23
N LEU A 6 11.69 -1.28 8.90
CA LEU A 6 11.43 0.12 9.19
C LEU A 6 10.43 0.25 10.33
N SER A 7 10.59 1.29 11.13
CA SER A 7 9.47 1.83 11.89
C SER A 7 8.44 2.46 10.95
N VAL A 8 7.20 2.61 11.42
CA VAL A 8 6.16 3.34 10.66
C VAL A 8 6.57 4.78 10.35
N GLU A 9 7.34 5.43 11.24
CA GLU A 9 7.82 6.79 11.03
C GLU A 9 8.84 6.87 9.89
N GLU A 10 9.79 5.93 9.84
CA GLU A 10 10.78 5.84 8.75
C GLU A 10 10.11 5.49 7.42
N PHE A 11 9.17 4.54 7.44
CA PHE A 11 8.36 4.22 6.27
C PHE A 11 7.65 5.48 5.73
N ASN A 12 7.04 6.28 6.61
CA ASN A 12 6.35 7.51 6.21
C ASN A 12 7.28 8.52 5.57
N GLN A 13 8.47 8.72 6.14
CA GLN A 13 9.45 9.65 5.61
C GLN A 13 9.92 9.24 4.21
N LEU A 14 10.20 7.95 4.01
CA LEU A 14 10.65 7.43 2.72
C LEU A 14 9.53 7.43 1.68
N LEU A 15 8.32 6.99 2.04
CA LEU A 15 7.16 7.00 1.13
C LEU A 15 6.79 8.43 0.71
N GLN A 16 7.06 9.43 1.55
CA GLN A 16 6.84 10.83 1.21
C GLN A 16 7.70 11.31 0.04
N GLU A 17 8.88 10.73 -0.16
CA GLU A 17 9.74 11.04 -1.32
C GLU A 17 9.12 10.55 -2.64
N TRP A 18 8.17 9.62 -2.59
CA TRP A 18 7.48 9.07 -3.76
C TRP A 18 6.20 9.83 -4.11
N ASN A 19 5.87 10.92 -3.40
CA ASN A 19 4.75 11.77 -3.79
C ASN A 19 5.03 12.46 -5.13
N GLY A 20 4.08 12.36 -6.05
CA GLY A 20 4.17 12.82 -7.44
C GLY A 20 4.60 11.72 -8.40
N GLU A 21 5.07 10.57 -7.89
CA GLU A 21 5.53 9.46 -8.72
C GLU A 21 4.37 8.50 -9.04
N LYS A 22 4.53 7.75 -10.13
CA LYS A 22 3.66 6.62 -10.45
C LYS A 22 4.16 5.40 -9.70
N ILE A 23 3.28 4.77 -8.93
CA ILE A 23 3.58 3.59 -8.11
C ILE A 23 2.75 2.39 -8.58
N LYS A 24 3.35 1.21 -8.46
CA LYS A 24 2.65 -0.07 -8.54
C LYS A 24 2.49 -0.63 -7.13
N ILE A 25 1.27 -1.02 -6.80
CA ILE A 25 0.91 -1.69 -5.56
C ILE A 25 0.51 -3.12 -5.93
N SER A 26 1.21 -4.11 -5.40
CA SER A 26 0.88 -5.53 -5.60
C SER A 26 0.45 -6.13 -4.27
N LYS A 27 -0.67 -6.84 -4.24
CA LYS A 27 -1.20 -7.53 -3.06
C LYS A 27 -1.12 -9.02 -3.31
N HIS A 28 -0.33 -9.72 -2.51
CA HIS A 28 -0.16 -11.16 -2.58
C HIS A 28 -0.84 -11.80 -1.36
N GLU A 29 -1.91 -12.56 -1.60
CA GLU A 29 -2.59 -13.42 -0.63
C GLU A 29 -2.44 -14.89 -1.03
N LEU A 30 -2.87 -15.83 -0.18
CA LEU A 30 -2.71 -17.27 -0.41
C LEU A 30 -3.33 -17.77 -1.73
N GLU A 31 -4.37 -17.10 -2.23
CA GLU A 31 -5.16 -17.55 -3.39
C GLU A 31 -5.33 -16.47 -4.47
N ASP A 32 -4.80 -15.26 -4.26
CA ASP A 32 -5.13 -14.09 -5.07
C ASP A 32 -3.96 -13.10 -5.16
N ASP A 33 -3.72 -12.59 -6.37
CA ASP A 33 -2.60 -11.72 -6.74
C ASP A 33 -3.13 -10.50 -7.50
N ASP A 34 -3.44 -9.44 -6.76
CA ASP A 34 -3.92 -8.19 -7.35
C ASP A 34 -2.77 -7.21 -7.60
N SER A 35 -2.86 -6.42 -8.69
CA SER A 35 -1.99 -5.27 -8.87
C SER A 35 -2.73 -4.00 -9.28
N THR A 36 -2.32 -2.88 -8.70
CA THR A 36 -2.88 -1.56 -8.95
C THR A 36 -1.76 -0.60 -9.32
N MET A 37 -1.99 0.20 -10.35
CA MET A 37 -1.07 1.23 -10.81
C MET A 37 -1.67 2.60 -10.56
N MET A 38 -1.01 3.49 -9.82
CA MET A 38 -1.57 4.81 -9.52
C MET A 38 -0.49 5.89 -9.41
N GLU A 39 -0.87 7.14 -9.64
CA GLU A 39 -0.06 8.29 -9.27
C GLU A 39 -0.25 8.56 -7.78
N LEU A 40 0.85 8.57 -7.01
CA LEU A 40 0.80 8.83 -5.58
C LEU A 40 0.85 10.35 -5.34
N ASN A 41 -0.29 11.00 -5.17
CA ASN A 41 -0.33 12.45 -4.90
C ASN A 41 -0.09 12.77 -3.42
N SER A 42 -0.64 11.94 -2.53
CA SER A 42 -0.51 12.09 -1.09
C SER A 42 -0.85 10.77 -0.41
N PHE A 43 -0.47 10.62 0.86
CA PHE A 43 -0.92 9.50 1.68
C PHE A 43 -1.34 9.97 3.07
N SER A 44 -2.15 9.17 3.75
CA SER A 44 -2.56 9.43 5.13
C SER A 44 -2.73 8.13 5.90
N PHE A 45 -2.40 8.17 7.19
CA PHE A 45 -2.67 7.07 8.12
C PHE A 45 -3.92 7.38 8.93
N SER A 46 -4.90 6.48 8.89
CA SER A 46 -6.02 6.52 9.81
C SER A 46 -5.74 5.60 11.00
N ARG A 47 -5.93 6.13 12.21
CA ARG A 47 -5.95 5.34 13.46
C ARG A 47 -7.35 5.07 13.98
N ASP A 48 -8.36 5.61 13.31
CA ASP A 48 -9.73 5.69 13.83
C ASP A 48 -10.65 4.95 12.87
N THR A 49 -10.77 3.64 13.09
CA THR A 49 -12.00 2.93 12.72
C THR A 49 -12.80 2.72 13.99
N ARG A 50 -13.46 3.79 14.48
CA ARG A 50 -14.60 3.66 15.38
C ARG A 50 -15.55 2.59 14.84
N ARG A 51 -15.47 1.37 15.37
CA ARG A 51 -16.44 0.30 15.20
C ARG A 51 -17.20 0.19 16.52
N ILE A 52 -18.50 -0.05 16.41
CA ILE A 52 -19.46 -0.07 17.52
C ILE A 52 -19.31 -1.34 18.39
N ASP A 53 -18.38 -2.23 18.07
CA ASP A 53 -18.13 -3.50 18.76
C ASP A 53 -16.63 -3.67 19.09
N ASP A 54 -16.36 -4.29 20.24
CA ASP A 54 -15.07 -4.59 20.90
C ASP A 54 -14.03 -5.33 20.04
N TYR A 55 -13.57 -4.72 18.94
CA TYR A 55 -12.44 -5.21 18.15
C TYR A 55 -11.36 -4.14 18.07
N GLU A 56 -10.11 -4.57 18.29
CA GLU A 56 -8.90 -3.77 18.44
C GLU A 56 -8.66 -2.75 17.31
N PRO A 57 -7.90 -1.67 17.58
CA PRO A 57 -7.70 -0.58 16.62
C PRO A 57 -7.03 -1.06 15.32
N LEU A 58 -7.79 -1.08 14.22
CA LEU A 58 -7.26 -1.30 12.88
C LEU A 58 -6.77 0.03 12.31
N HIS A 59 -5.48 0.10 12.03
CA HIS A 59 -4.85 1.18 11.29
C HIS A 59 -5.11 1.01 9.79
N ALA A 60 -5.05 2.10 9.02
CA ALA A 60 -5.15 2.02 7.57
C ALA A 60 -4.23 3.04 6.91
N LEU A 61 -3.49 2.60 5.90
CA LEU A 61 -2.73 3.46 5.00
C LEU A 61 -3.57 3.77 3.77
N HIS A 62 -3.88 5.05 3.58
CA HIS A 62 -4.57 5.54 2.40
C HIS A 62 -3.57 6.18 1.46
N LEU A 63 -3.37 5.58 0.30
CA LEU A 63 -2.61 6.14 -0.82
C LEU A 63 -3.61 6.87 -1.72
N LYS A 64 -3.39 8.15 -2.01
CA LYS A 64 -4.35 8.99 -2.74
C LYS A 64 -3.78 9.44 -4.07
N GLY A 65 -4.59 9.33 -5.10
CA GLY A 65 -4.33 9.82 -6.44
C GLY A 65 -5.07 9.03 -7.50
N PRO A 66 -5.07 9.51 -8.75
CA PRO A 66 -5.68 8.80 -9.87
C PRO A 66 -4.88 7.53 -10.19
N GLY A 67 -5.56 6.50 -10.70
CA GLY A 67 -4.91 5.27 -11.10
C GLY A 67 -5.85 4.30 -11.76
N GLU A 68 -5.28 3.18 -12.17
CA GLU A 68 -5.92 2.08 -12.87
C GLU A 68 -5.59 0.77 -12.13
N ILE A 69 -6.58 -0.09 -11.96
CA ILE A 69 -6.41 -1.44 -11.43
C ILE A 69 -6.25 -2.38 -12.63
N GLN A 70 -5.27 -3.27 -12.56
CA GLN A 70 -5.14 -4.39 -13.49
C GLN A 70 -5.51 -5.66 -12.74
N THR A 71 -6.70 -6.18 -13.02
CA THR A 71 -7.19 -7.46 -12.50
C THR A 71 -6.71 -8.61 -13.39
N ASP A 72 -6.85 -9.86 -12.93
CA ASP A 72 -6.48 -11.08 -13.66
C ASP A 72 -7.01 -11.18 -15.11
N GLU A 73 -8.12 -10.49 -15.40
CA GLU A 73 -8.72 -10.43 -16.74
C GLU A 73 -7.98 -9.49 -17.72
N ASN A 74 -6.84 -8.90 -17.34
CA ASN A 74 -6.04 -7.97 -18.15
C ASN A 74 -6.77 -6.67 -18.58
N GLU A 75 -7.91 -6.38 -17.96
CA GLU A 75 -8.63 -5.12 -18.18
C GLU A 75 -8.11 -4.03 -17.23
N LEU A 76 -7.64 -2.92 -17.80
CA LEU A 76 -7.32 -1.71 -17.05
C LEU A 76 -8.63 -0.99 -16.72
N GLN A 77 -8.99 -0.96 -15.45
CA GLN A 77 -10.17 -0.24 -14.97
C GLN A 77 -9.74 0.96 -14.13
N PRO A 78 -10.35 2.14 -14.32
CA PRO A 78 -10.03 3.29 -13.48
C PRO A 78 -10.38 2.99 -12.02
N LEU A 79 -9.55 3.46 -11.10
CA LEU A 79 -9.81 3.36 -9.67
C LEU A 79 -11.19 3.97 -9.34
N PRO A 80 -12.13 3.22 -8.72
CA PRO A 80 -13.49 3.68 -8.47
C PRO A 80 -13.55 4.85 -7.48
N SER A 81 -12.52 4.99 -6.66
CA SER A 81 -12.21 6.15 -5.85
C SER A 81 -10.73 6.43 -6.04
N SER A 82 -10.31 7.68 -6.19
CA SER A 82 -8.90 8.07 -6.38
C SER A 82 -8.05 7.87 -5.12
N TYR A 83 -8.18 6.71 -4.49
CA TYR A 83 -7.38 6.23 -3.37
C TYR A 83 -7.35 4.70 -3.33
N TYR A 84 -6.26 4.16 -2.81
CA TYR A 84 -6.08 2.76 -2.46
C TYR A 84 -5.89 2.65 -0.93
N GLU A 85 -6.52 1.65 -0.31
CA GLU A 85 -6.43 1.41 1.13
C GLU A 85 -5.67 0.11 1.41
N ILE A 86 -4.64 0.21 2.25
CA ILE A 86 -3.96 -0.94 2.83
C ILE A 86 -4.39 -1.00 4.31
N PRO A 87 -5.15 -2.04 4.72
CA PRO A 87 -5.42 -2.28 6.14
C PRO A 87 -4.12 -2.64 6.85
N LEU A 88 -3.92 -2.09 8.04
CA LEU A 88 -2.73 -2.28 8.85
C LEU A 88 -3.12 -2.73 10.25
N GLU A 89 -2.38 -3.68 10.78
CA GLU A 89 -2.45 -4.18 12.14
C GLU A 89 -1.25 -3.68 12.96
N ASP A 90 -1.32 -3.78 14.28
CA ASP A 90 -0.16 -3.49 15.15
C ASP A 90 1.01 -4.46 14.90
N SER A 91 0.72 -5.65 14.37
CA SER A 91 1.70 -6.66 13.96
C SER A 91 2.33 -6.40 12.59
N THR A 92 1.85 -5.39 11.84
CA THR A 92 2.34 -5.16 10.47
C THR A 92 3.84 -4.87 10.46
N LEU A 93 4.57 -5.62 9.63
CA LEU A 93 6.00 -5.41 9.43
C LEU A 93 6.23 -4.57 8.18
N TYR A 94 6.99 -3.48 8.33
CA TYR A 94 7.40 -2.61 7.23
C TYR A 94 8.83 -2.97 6.85
N GLN A 95 9.06 -3.26 5.58
CA GLN A 95 10.38 -3.52 5.03
C GLN A 95 10.65 -2.61 3.85
N TYR A 96 11.91 -2.26 3.66
CA TYR A 96 12.38 -1.53 2.49
C TYR A 96 13.68 -2.16 1.97
N ASP A 97 13.79 -2.31 0.66
CA ASP A 97 14.96 -2.90 0.00
C ASP A 97 15.71 -1.93 -0.94
N GLU A 98 15.53 -0.62 -0.71
CA GLU A 98 16.01 0.50 -1.54
C GLU A 98 15.21 0.74 -2.83
N THR A 99 14.38 -0.22 -3.26
CA THR A 99 13.59 -0.11 -4.51
C THR A 99 12.10 -0.30 -4.31
N LYS A 100 11.70 -1.04 -3.27
CA LYS A 100 10.30 -1.32 -2.94
C LYS A 100 10.10 -1.39 -1.44
N PHE A 101 8.88 -1.05 -1.05
CA PHE A 101 8.36 -1.31 0.28
C PHE A 101 7.59 -2.62 0.29
N SER A 102 7.74 -3.39 1.36
CA SER A 102 6.89 -4.54 1.65
C SER A 102 6.21 -4.34 3.01
N LEU A 103 4.88 -4.43 3.02
CA LEU A 103 4.05 -4.40 4.22
C LEU A 103 3.48 -5.81 4.41
N ILE A 104 3.93 -6.49 5.46
CA ILE A 104 3.48 -7.84 5.78
C ILE A 104 2.41 -7.73 6.86
N THR A 105 1.18 -8.05 6.49
CA THR A 105 -0.03 -8.03 7.34
C THR A 105 -0.47 -9.44 7.66
N ASP A 106 -1.47 -9.59 8.53
CA ASP A 106 -2.09 -10.90 8.80
C ASP A 106 -2.88 -11.43 7.57
N ARG A 107 -3.30 -10.54 6.67
CA ARG A 107 -4.09 -10.87 5.47
C ARG A 107 -3.22 -11.27 4.28
N GLY A 108 -2.07 -10.63 4.13
CA GLY A 108 -1.19 -10.84 3.00
C GLY A 108 0.01 -9.89 2.99
N THR A 109 0.75 -9.92 1.89
CA THR A 109 1.90 -9.02 1.68
C THR A 109 1.56 -7.99 0.61
N TYR A 110 1.68 -6.72 0.97
CA TYR A 110 1.55 -5.61 0.05
C TYR A 110 2.93 -5.12 -0.36
N THR A 111 3.20 -5.02 -1.65
CA THR A 111 4.44 -4.46 -2.20
C THR A 111 4.15 -3.15 -2.90
N ILE A 112 4.87 -2.09 -2.56
CA ILE A 112 4.78 -0.78 -3.22
C ILE A 112 6.13 -0.50 -3.88
N GLU A 113 6.12 -0.27 -5.20
CA GLU A 113 7.31 0.01 -5.99
C GLU A 113 7.05 1.16 -6.97
N ILE A 114 8.10 1.88 -7.37
CA ILE A 114 8.00 2.87 -8.45
C ILE A 114 7.65 2.13 -9.74
N ALA A 115 6.63 2.62 -10.44
CA ALA A 115 6.22 2.08 -11.71
C ALA A 115 7.30 2.34 -12.76
N PRO A 116 7.63 1.37 -13.63
CA PRO A 116 8.54 1.62 -14.73
C PRO A 116 7.97 2.70 -15.67
N ASP A 117 8.77 3.71 -16.00
CA ASP A 117 8.47 4.66 -17.08
C ASP A 117 8.22 3.87 -18.37
N THR A 118 7.02 4.00 -18.93
CA THR A 118 6.61 3.32 -20.18
C THR A 118 6.80 4.22 -21.39
#